data_AF-A0A493SW74-F1
#
_entry.id   AF-A0A493SW74-F1
#
_cell.length_a   1.000
_cell.length_b   1.000
_cell.length_c   1.000
_cell.angle_alpha   90.00
_cell.angle_beta   90.00
_cell.angle_gamma   90.00
#
_symmetry.space_group_name_H-M   'P 1'
#
loop_
_entity.id
_entity.type
_entity.pdbx_description
1 polymer ?
#
loop_
_entity_poly.entity_id
_entity_poly.type
_entity_poly.pdbx_seq_one_letter_code
_entity_poly.pdbx_strand_id
1 'polypeptide(L)'
;MRAGTGERAGEAEDSEFVRFFPDFVWAVRDFTLELRADERPISEDEYLERALMLKPGYGRQVVVYNTTRQCIRNYFPTRKCFVFPPPVGAEQRGRPEELPEAALQPGFLEQVERFCQHVLVASRPKQLQDGVELNGPFGTVVTSYLETISSGRVPCLEGTMVALAASENAAAAAEALVEYRRGMQDVVLPAEQHELSEAHNRWLQQALAVFHHRAFRDRDQQQQLKLMVCGSAPRALAGCSRPRRGADAQNEEASRTRCWELLAELARPLEANLAQGAYAQPGGYHAYQADRQRLVDAYREAPNKGTKAQEEIKRAMEAKMQEQERLLKQGFSE
;
A
#
# COMPACT_ATOMS: atom_id res chain seq x y z
N MET A 1 14.98 -19.31 -55.57
CA MET A 1 15.39 -19.02 -54.18
C MET A 1 14.53 -17.91 -53.61
N ARG A 2 13.77 -18.21 -52.57
CA ARG A 2 13.50 -17.37 -51.38
C ARG A 2 12.35 -18.05 -50.62
N ALA A 3 12.74 -19.00 -49.78
CA ALA A 3 11.97 -19.42 -48.62
C ALA A 3 12.53 -18.65 -47.42
N GLY A 4 11.65 -18.26 -46.50
CA GLY A 4 12.06 -17.78 -45.18
C GLY A 4 11.30 -16.53 -44.75
N THR A 5 10.46 -16.72 -43.73
CA THR A 5 10.19 -15.85 -42.57
C THR A 5 8.71 -15.89 -42.18
N GLY A 6 8.27 -17.04 -41.65
CA GLY A 6 6.97 -17.19 -40.99
C GLY A 6 7.06 -17.67 -39.53
N GLU A 7 8.21 -18.15 -39.06
CA GLU A 7 8.30 -18.88 -37.78
C GLU A 7 8.79 -18.04 -36.58
N ARG A 8 9.23 -16.79 -36.77
CA ARG A 8 9.86 -16.01 -35.68
C ARG A 8 8.92 -15.20 -34.78
N ALA A 9 7.63 -15.09 -35.11
CA ALA A 9 6.70 -14.27 -34.33
C ALA A 9 6.09 -15.03 -33.14
N GLY A 10 5.90 -16.36 -33.23
CA GLY A 10 5.28 -17.16 -32.17
C GLY A 10 6.24 -17.61 -31.06
N GLU A 11 7.52 -17.86 -31.37
CA GLU A 11 8.50 -18.32 -30.38
C GLU A 11 8.87 -17.22 -29.36
N ALA A 12 8.80 -15.95 -29.76
CA ALA A 12 9.12 -14.82 -28.89
C ALA A 12 8.04 -14.60 -27.81
N GLU A 13 6.76 -14.74 -28.17
CA GLU A 13 5.66 -14.66 -27.21
C GLU A 13 5.74 -15.82 -26.21
N ASP A 14 5.81 -17.08 -26.65
CA ASP A 14 5.85 -18.27 -25.78
C ASP A 14 6.98 -18.26 -24.74
N SER A 15 8.11 -17.61 -25.04
CA SER A 15 9.27 -17.52 -24.13
C SER A 15 9.02 -16.66 -22.89
N GLU A 16 8.09 -15.71 -22.95
CA GLU A 16 7.72 -14.87 -21.81
C GLU A 16 6.79 -15.60 -20.82
N PHE A 17 6.03 -16.59 -21.32
CA PHE A 17 5.07 -17.37 -20.53
C PHE A 17 5.75 -18.30 -19.51
N VAL A 18 6.97 -18.73 -19.81
CA VAL A 18 7.81 -19.59 -18.96
C VAL A 18 7.95 -19.05 -17.53
N ARG A 19 7.90 -17.72 -17.36
CA ARG A 19 8.12 -17.05 -16.06
C ARG A 19 6.91 -17.11 -15.11
N PHE A 20 5.73 -17.53 -15.57
CA PHE A 20 4.51 -17.55 -14.73
C PHE A 20 3.92 -18.93 -14.48
N PHE A 21 4.18 -19.88 -15.38
CA PHE A 21 3.63 -21.22 -15.28
C PHE A 21 4.26 -21.94 -14.08
N PRO A 22 3.47 -22.73 -13.34
CA PRO A 22 3.99 -23.50 -12.21
C PRO A 22 4.95 -24.59 -12.70
N ASP A 23 5.63 -25.25 -11.76
CA ASP A 23 6.25 -26.53 -12.06
C ASP A 23 5.16 -27.55 -12.45
N PHE A 24 5.45 -28.41 -13.42
CA PHE A 24 4.50 -29.42 -13.89
C PHE A 24 4.80 -30.77 -13.26
N VAL A 25 3.81 -31.34 -12.56
CA VAL A 25 3.92 -32.68 -11.98
C VAL A 25 2.91 -33.61 -12.67
N TRP A 26 3.39 -34.64 -13.37
CA TRP A 26 2.54 -35.66 -13.96
C TRP A 26 2.43 -36.86 -13.01
N ALA A 27 1.25 -37.02 -12.40
CA ALA A 27 0.90 -38.20 -11.62
C ALA A 27 0.19 -39.23 -12.51
N VAL A 28 0.92 -40.27 -12.94
CA VAL A 28 0.39 -41.35 -13.80
C VAL A 28 -0.18 -42.45 -12.92
N ARG A 29 -1.51 -42.55 -12.87
CA ARG A 29 -2.23 -43.55 -12.05
C ARG A 29 -2.30 -44.91 -12.74
N ASP A 30 -2.43 -45.96 -11.93
CA ASP A 30 -2.57 -47.36 -12.37
C ASP A 30 -1.51 -47.79 -13.37
N PHE A 31 -0.26 -47.42 -13.11
CA PHE A 31 0.86 -47.71 -13.98
C PHE A 31 1.17 -49.21 -14.00
N THR A 32 1.01 -49.83 -15.16
CA THR A 32 1.23 -51.27 -15.36
C THR A 32 2.45 -51.59 -16.24
N LEU A 33 3.14 -50.57 -16.75
CA LEU A 33 4.34 -50.76 -17.56
C LEU A 33 5.55 -50.95 -16.65
N GLU A 34 6.56 -51.67 -17.13
CA GLU A 34 7.88 -51.61 -16.53
C GLU A 34 8.58 -50.32 -16.96
N LEU A 35 9.22 -49.63 -16.01
CA LEU A 35 10.06 -48.47 -16.31
C LEU A 35 11.37 -48.93 -16.97
N ARG A 36 11.28 -49.37 -18.22
CA ARG A 36 12.42 -49.80 -19.02
C ARG A 36 12.36 -49.20 -20.43
N ALA A 37 13.53 -48.87 -20.97
CA ALA A 37 13.71 -48.54 -22.36
C ALA A 37 15.04 -49.14 -22.85
N ASP A 38 15.02 -49.75 -24.04
CA ASP A 38 16.20 -50.44 -24.61
C ASP A 38 16.83 -51.43 -23.61
N GLU A 39 15.98 -52.21 -22.93
CA GLU A 39 16.32 -53.18 -21.87
C GLU A 39 16.93 -52.57 -20.58
N ARG A 40 17.10 -51.25 -20.50
CA ARG A 40 17.67 -50.57 -19.33
C ARG A 40 16.56 -50.01 -18.43
N PRO A 41 16.71 -50.07 -17.09
CA PRO A 41 15.80 -49.39 -16.18
C PRO A 41 15.90 -47.87 -16.41
N ILE A 42 14.76 -47.20 -16.35
CA ILE A 42 14.66 -45.75 -16.54
C ILE A 42 13.98 -45.12 -15.33
N SER A 43 14.22 -43.85 -15.08
CA SER A 43 13.49 -43.12 -14.05
C SER A 43 12.08 -42.73 -14.53
N GLU A 44 11.22 -42.36 -13.59
CA GLU A 44 9.89 -41.83 -13.86
C GLU A 44 9.97 -40.53 -14.69
N ASP A 45 10.96 -39.68 -14.39
CA ASP A 45 11.21 -38.44 -15.13
C ASP A 45 11.70 -38.73 -16.56
N GLU A 46 12.56 -39.73 -16.73
CA GLU A 46 12.98 -40.18 -18.05
C GLU A 46 11.82 -40.79 -18.86
N TYR A 47 10.87 -41.46 -18.21
CA TYR A 47 9.64 -41.92 -18.85
C TYR A 47 8.83 -40.72 -19.40
N LEU A 48 8.69 -39.66 -18.60
CA LEU A 48 8.02 -38.43 -19.02
C LEU A 48 8.73 -37.75 -20.20
N GLU A 49 10.03 -37.52 -20.11
CA GLU A 49 10.77 -36.85 -21.18
C GLU A 49 10.74 -37.67 -22.49
N ARG A 50 10.70 -39.00 -22.40
CA ARG A 50 10.45 -39.86 -23.56
C ARG A 50 9.05 -39.69 -24.13
N ALA A 51 8.01 -39.64 -23.29
CA ALA A 51 6.63 -39.42 -23.74
C ALA A 51 6.43 -38.07 -24.44
N LEU A 52 7.27 -37.08 -24.10
CA LEU A 52 7.30 -35.73 -24.68
C LEU A 52 8.21 -35.57 -25.91
N MET A 53 8.88 -36.64 -26.37
CA MET A 53 9.70 -36.58 -27.59
C MET A 53 8.87 -36.21 -28.81
N LEU A 54 9.40 -35.29 -29.62
CA LEU A 54 8.76 -34.83 -30.85
C LEU A 54 9.07 -35.79 -31.99
N LYS A 55 8.11 -35.94 -32.90
CA LYS A 55 8.29 -36.70 -34.13
C LYS A 55 8.82 -35.80 -35.24
N PRO A 56 9.76 -36.27 -36.08
CA PRO A 56 10.23 -35.51 -37.23
C PRO A 56 9.14 -35.42 -38.32
N GLY A 57 9.19 -34.35 -39.11
CA GLY A 57 8.31 -34.12 -40.26
C GLY A 57 7.23 -33.06 -40.04
N TYR A 58 6.54 -32.70 -41.12
CA TYR A 58 5.57 -31.59 -41.16
C TYR A 58 4.16 -32.04 -41.58
N GLY A 59 3.92 -33.35 -41.61
CA GLY A 59 2.59 -33.89 -41.93
C GLY A 59 1.56 -33.50 -40.86
N ARG A 60 0.29 -33.34 -41.24
CA ARG A 60 -0.78 -32.90 -40.34
C ARG A 60 -0.85 -33.70 -39.03
N GLN A 61 -0.69 -35.03 -39.10
CA GLN A 61 -0.68 -35.89 -37.91
C GLN A 61 0.54 -35.65 -37.01
N VAL A 62 1.70 -35.35 -37.60
CA VAL A 62 2.93 -35.01 -36.85
C VAL A 62 2.77 -33.67 -36.16
N VAL A 63 2.22 -32.67 -36.85
CA VAL A 63 1.93 -31.35 -36.26
C VAL A 63 1.01 -31.51 -35.05
N VAL A 64 -0.13 -32.18 -35.19
CA VAL A 64 -1.08 -32.41 -34.07
C VAL A 64 -0.41 -33.16 -32.91
N TYR A 65 0.42 -34.18 -33.20
CA TYR A 65 1.16 -34.92 -32.18
C TYR A 65 2.19 -34.04 -31.45
N ASN A 66 2.89 -33.17 -32.18
CA ASN A 66 3.96 -32.33 -31.65
C ASN A 66 3.43 -31.11 -30.91
N THR A 67 2.33 -30.49 -31.34
CA THR A 67 1.80 -29.24 -30.74
C THR A 67 1.60 -29.38 -29.24
N THR A 68 0.89 -30.42 -28.79
CA THR A 68 0.64 -30.61 -27.34
C THR A 68 1.94 -30.83 -26.55
N ARG A 69 2.89 -31.58 -27.13
CA ARG A 69 4.19 -31.86 -26.50
C ARG A 69 5.06 -30.62 -26.42
N GLN A 70 5.06 -29.82 -27.48
CA GLN A 70 5.74 -28.53 -27.51
C GLN A 70 5.16 -27.58 -26.48
N CYS A 71 3.82 -27.49 -26.35
CA CYS A 71 3.20 -26.68 -25.31
C CYS A 71 3.64 -27.10 -23.90
N ILE A 72 3.62 -28.39 -23.57
CA ILE A 72 4.09 -28.87 -22.26
C ILE A 72 5.58 -28.53 -22.07
N ARG A 73 6.39 -28.73 -23.12
CA ARG A 73 7.82 -28.51 -23.06
C ARG A 73 8.22 -27.04 -22.89
N ASN A 74 7.50 -26.16 -23.58
CA ASN A 74 7.76 -24.72 -23.61
C ASN A 74 7.21 -24.06 -22.35
N TYR A 75 5.94 -24.31 -22.00
CA TYR A 75 5.30 -23.61 -20.90
C TYR A 75 5.76 -24.08 -19.51
N PHE A 76 6.17 -25.33 -19.38
CA PHE A 76 6.53 -25.91 -18.08
C PHE A 76 7.96 -26.44 -18.09
N PRO A 77 9.00 -25.61 -18.02
CA PRO A 77 10.39 -26.06 -18.17
C PRO A 77 10.81 -27.03 -17.05
N THR A 78 10.31 -26.81 -15.84
CA THR A 78 10.47 -27.73 -14.71
C THR A 78 9.33 -28.74 -14.75
N ARG A 79 9.68 -30.02 -14.85
CA ARG A 79 8.72 -31.12 -14.93
C ARG A 79 9.16 -32.27 -14.04
N LYS A 80 8.21 -32.91 -13.38
CA LYS A 80 8.41 -34.08 -12.53
C LYS A 80 7.36 -35.14 -12.86
N CYS A 81 7.75 -36.40 -12.80
CA CYS A 81 6.85 -37.52 -13.02
C CYS A 81 6.81 -38.43 -11.79
N PHE A 82 5.62 -38.93 -11.49
CA PHE A 82 5.39 -39.99 -10.52
C PHE A 82 4.45 -41.02 -11.14
N VAL A 83 4.85 -42.28 -11.12
CA VAL A 83 4.00 -43.38 -11.59
C VAL A 83 3.49 -44.15 -10.37
N PHE A 84 2.18 -44.34 -10.30
CA PHE A 84 1.52 -44.99 -9.17
C PHE A 84 1.05 -46.37 -9.59
N PRO A 85 1.50 -47.45 -8.93
CA PRO A 85 0.91 -48.76 -9.17
C PRO A 85 -0.57 -48.75 -8.74
N PRO A 86 -1.38 -49.72 -9.20
CA PRO A 86 -2.76 -49.84 -8.75
C PRO A 86 -2.84 -49.89 -7.22
N PRO A 87 -3.69 -49.08 -6.58
CA PRO A 87 -3.77 -48.99 -5.11
C PRO A 87 -4.27 -50.28 -4.47
N VAL A 88 -5.08 -51.05 -5.20
CA VAL A 88 -5.71 -52.29 -4.76
C VAL A 88 -5.70 -53.33 -5.87
N GLY A 89 -5.87 -54.60 -5.50
CA GLY A 89 -6.05 -55.70 -6.45
C GLY A 89 -7.35 -55.56 -7.26
N ALA A 90 -7.43 -56.27 -8.40
CA ALA A 90 -8.55 -56.19 -9.34
C ALA A 90 -9.92 -56.42 -8.67
N GLU A 91 -9.97 -57.33 -7.69
CA GLU A 91 -11.18 -57.74 -6.96
C GLU A 91 -11.79 -56.61 -6.09
N GLN A 92 -11.00 -55.61 -5.72
CA GLN A 92 -11.36 -54.59 -4.71
C GLN A 92 -11.50 -53.18 -5.30
N ARG A 93 -11.47 -53.06 -6.64
CA ARG A 93 -11.48 -51.76 -7.36
C ARG A 93 -12.80 -50.98 -7.27
N GLY A 94 -13.90 -51.61 -6.83
CA GLY A 94 -15.23 -51.01 -6.90
C GLY A 94 -15.45 -49.86 -5.92
N ARG A 95 -14.76 -49.85 -4.76
CA ARG A 95 -14.92 -48.85 -3.69
C ARG A 95 -13.63 -48.64 -2.88
N PRO A 96 -12.52 -48.23 -3.51
CA PRO A 96 -11.23 -48.06 -2.83
C PRO A 96 -11.25 -47.03 -1.69
N GLU A 97 -12.16 -46.06 -1.73
CA GLU A 97 -12.36 -45.04 -0.68
C GLU A 97 -12.96 -45.58 0.63
N GLU A 98 -13.61 -46.75 0.61
CA GLU A 98 -14.17 -47.40 1.80
C GLU A 98 -13.15 -48.31 2.50
N LEU A 99 -11.99 -48.56 1.87
CA LEU A 99 -10.99 -49.48 2.37
C LEU A 99 -10.08 -48.81 3.40
N PRO A 100 -9.69 -49.54 4.47
CA PRO A 100 -8.65 -49.05 5.37
C PRO A 100 -7.31 -48.97 4.66
N GLU A 101 -6.43 -48.07 5.08
CA GLU A 101 -5.10 -47.88 4.50
C GLU A 101 -4.27 -49.18 4.47
N ALA A 102 -4.45 -50.04 5.49
CA ALA A 102 -3.82 -51.36 5.58
C ALA A 102 -4.23 -52.34 4.44
N ALA A 103 -5.30 -52.06 3.71
CA ALA A 103 -5.71 -52.84 2.54
C ALA A 103 -5.05 -52.34 1.23
N LEU A 104 -4.40 -51.18 1.26
CA LEU A 104 -3.71 -50.62 0.10
C LEU A 104 -2.36 -51.32 -0.13
N GLN A 105 -1.96 -51.41 -1.39
CA GLN A 105 -0.69 -52.00 -1.77
C GLN A 105 0.48 -51.21 -1.17
N PRO A 106 1.47 -51.86 -0.52
CA PRO A 106 2.59 -51.15 0.11
C PRO A 106 3.37 -50.25 -0.86
N GLY A 107 3.61 -50.72 -2.09
CA GLY A 107 4.29 -49.91 -3.11
C GLY A 107 3.49 -48.70 -3.58
N PHE A 108 2.15 -48.74 -3.48
CA PHE A 108 1.32 -47.55 -3.71
C PHE A 108 1.48 -46.54 -2.58
N LEU A 109 1.46 -47.00 -1.31
CA LEU A 109 1.64 -46.14 -0.14
C LEU A 109 3.01 -45.45 -0.13
N GLU A 110 4.09 -46.20 -0.39
CA GLU A 110 5.44 -45.67 -0.52
C GLU A 110 5.53 -44.58 -1.60
N GLN A 111 4.87 -44.81 -2.74
CA GLN A 111 4.86 -43.84 -3.83
C GLN A 111 4.04 -42.59 -3.49
N VAL A 112 2.90 -42.73 -2.80
CA VAL A 112 2.10 -41.61 -2.30
C VAL A 112 2.92 -40.77 -1.32
N GLU A 113 3.65 -41.41 -0.40
CA GLU A 113 4.53 -40.71 0.54
C GLU A 113 5.61 -39.89 -0.20
N ARG A 114 6.32 -40.51 -1.16
CA ARG A 114 7.33 -39.84 -1.98
C ARG A 114 6.74 -38.65 -2.77
N PHE A 115 5.56 -38.82 -3.34
CA PHE A 115 4.85 -37.75 -4.05
C PHE A 115 4.47 -36.60 -3.12
N CYS A 116 3.84 -36.90 -2.00
CA CYS A 116 3.43 -35.90 -1.01
C CYS A 116 4.62 -35.14 -0.46
N GLN A 117 5.70 -35.84 -0.09
CA GLN A 117 6.94 -35.23 0.38
C GLN A 117 7.52 -34.30 -0.68
N HIS A 118 7.57 -34.72 -1.94
CA HIS A 118 8.05 -33.87 -3.03
C HIS A 118 7.20 -32.61 -3.18
N VAL A 119 5.87 -32.74 -3.24
CA VAL A 119 4.97 -31.58 -3.39
C VAL A 119 5.14 -30.60 -2.23
N LEU A 120 5.19 -31.10 -0.98
CA LEU A 120 5.32 -30.25 0.20
C LEU A 120 6.68 -29.54 0.28
N VAL A 121 7.76 -30.15 -0.21
CA VAL A 121 9.12 -29.58 -0.15
C VAL A 121 9.44 -28.71 -1.36
N ALA A 122 9.01 -29.11 -2.56
CA ALA A 122 9.37 -28.43 -3.81
C ALA A 122 8.42 -27.27 -4.14
N SER A 123 7.17 -27.30 -3.67
CA SER A 123 6.21 -26.23 -3.95
C SER A 123 6.64 -24.92 -3.31
N ARG A 124 6.65 -23.86 -4.11
CA ARG A 124 6.97 -22.50 -3.66
C ARG A 124 5.66 -21.72 -3.44
N PRO A 125 5.67 -20.71 -2.55
CA PRO A 125 4.59 -19.73 -2.51
C PRO A 125 4.30 -19.20 -3.91
N LYS A 126 3.02 -18.98 -4.24
CA LYS A 126 2.66 -18.46 -5.55
C LYS A 126 3.26 -17.07 -5.68
N GLN A 127 4.07 -16.86 -6.72
CA GLN A 127 4.73 -15.59 -6.98
C GLN A 127 4.28 -14.98 -8.31
N LEU A 128 4.52 -13.69 -8.44
CA LEU A 128 4.35 -12.91 -9.67
C LEU A 128 5.66 -12.82 -10.45
N GLN A 129 5.62 -12.22 -11.64
CA GLN A 129 6.79 -12.08 -12.52
C GLN A 129 7.99 -11.36 -11.88
N ASP A 130 7.77 -10.51 -10.88
CA ASP A 130 8.82 -9.81 -10.12
C ASP A 130 9.19 -10.50 -8.80
N GLY A 131 8.70 -11.72 -8.56
CA GLY A 131 9.01 -12.51 -7.37
C GLY A 131 8.17 -12.16 -6.13
N VAL A 132 7.23 -11.21 -6.23
CA VAL A 132 6.34 -10.88 -5.12
C VAL A 132 5.37 -12.03 -4.84
N GLU A 133 5.34 -12.49 -3.60
CA GLU A 133 4.44 -13.55 -3.15
C GLU A 133 2.98 -13.07 -3.11
N LEU A 134 2.09 -13.86 -3.71
CA LEU A 134 0.64 -13.70 -3.66
C LEU A 134 0.10 -14.35 -2.38
N ASN A 135 -0.19 -13.52 -1.38
CA ASN A 135 -0.87 -13.93 -0.15
C ASN A 135 -2.35 -13.50 -0.18
N GLY A 136 -2.75 -12.45 0.57
CA GLY A 136 -4.11 -11.92 0.64
C GLY A 136 -4.74 -11.51 -0.71
N PRO A 137 -4.00 -10.86 -1.63
CA PRO A 137 -4.54 -10.45 -2.93
C PRO A 137 -4.90 -11.61 -3.88
N PHE A 138 -4.62 -12.87 -3.52
CA PHE A 138 -4.96 -14.03 -4.35
C PHE A 138 -6.47 -14.13 -4.60
N GLY A 139 -7.31 -13.82 -3.60
CA GLY A 139 -8.76 -13.82 -3.76
C GLY A 139 -9.22 -12.83 -4.84
N THR A 140 -8.61 -11.65 -4.89
CA THR A 140 -8.95 -10.63 -5.88
C THR A 140 -8.48 -11.03 -7.30
N VAL A 141 -7.34 -11.73 -7.42
CA VAL A 141 -6.93 -12.32 -8.71
C VAL A 141 -7.96 -13.33 -9.20
N VAL A 142 -8.44 -14.22 -8.32
CA VAL A 142 -9.48 -15.20 -8.65
C VAL A 142 -10.77 -14.51 -9.12
N THR A 143 -11.25 -13.51 -8.38
CA THR A 143 -12.45 -12.74 -8.77
C THR A 143 -12.27 -12.07 -10.14
N SER A 144 -11.12 -11.41 -10.37
CA SER A 144 -10.84 -10.77 -11.65
C SER A 144 -10.84 -11.76 -12.83
N TYR A 145 -10.28 -12.95 -12.63
CA TYR A 145 -10.29 -14.01 -13.64
C TYR A 145 -11.72 -14.48 -13.93
N LEU A 146 -12.52 -14.72 -12.88
CA LEU A 146 -13.91 -15.15 -13.03
C LEU A 146 -14.77 -14.10 -13.76
N GLU A 147 -14.63 -12.82 -13.41
CA GLU A 147 -15.35 -11.73 -14.09
C GLU A 147 -14.93 -11.60 -15.56
N THR A 148 -13.63 -11.73 -15.84
CA THR A 148 -13.11 -11.65 -17.22
C THR A 148 -13.66 -12.80 -18.07
N ILE A 149 -13.58 -14.04 -17.57
CA ILE A 149 -14.12 -15.23 -18.25
C ILE A 149 -15.64 -15.10 -18.44
N SER A 150 -16.37 -14.69 -17.39
CA SER A 150 -17.83 -14.53 -17.45
C SER A 150 -18.27 -13.46 -18.44
N SER A 151 -17.41 -12.49 -18.72
CA SER A 151 -17.63 -11.46 -19.76
C SER A 151 -17.24 -11.90 -21.18
N GLY A 152 -16.84 -13.16 -21.39
CA GLY A 152 -16.40 -13.68 -22.68
C GLY A 152 -15.02 -13.20 -23.12
N ARG A 153 -14.22 -12.62 -22.21
CA ARG A 153 -12.85 -12.16 -22.46
C ARG A 153 -11.84 -13.19 -21.93
N VAL A 154 -10.61 -13.14 -22.45
CA VAL A 154 -9.50 -13.98 -21.99
C VAL A 154 -8.77 -13.27 -20.85
N PRO A 155 -8.56 -13.92 -19.68
CA PRO A 155 -7.75 -13.36 -18.61
C PRO A 155 -6.32 -13.06 -19.07
N CYS A 156 -5.84 -11.86 -18.75
CA CYS A 156 -4.45 -11.48 -18.94
C CYS A 156 -3.81 -11.27 -17.57
N LEU A 157 -2.80 -12.09 -17.23
CA LEU A 157 -2.14 -12.03 -15.92
C LEU A 157 -1.60 -10.62 -15.64
N GLU A 158 -0.90 -10.01 -16.60
CA GLU A 158 -0.34 -8.67 -16.39
C GLU A 158 -1.42 -7.59 -16.22
N GLY A 159 -2.45 -7.60 -17.07
CA GLY A 159 -3.56 -6.65 -16.98
C GLY A 159 -4.35 -6.76 -15.67
N THR A 160 -4.63 -8.00 -15.22
CA THR A 160 -5.27 -8.26 -13.93
C THR A 160 -4.41 -7.75 -12.78
N MET A 161 -3.09 -7.95 -12.83
CA MET A 161 -2.20 -7.51 -11.76
C MET A 161 -2.08 -5.98 -11.66
N VAL A 162 -2.06 -5.27 -12.79
CA VAL A 162 -2.04 -3.80 -12.80
C VAL A 162 -3.34 -3.24 -12.22
N ALA A 163 -4.49 -3.78 -12.63
CA ALA A 163 -5.79 -3.36 -12.10
C ALA A 163 -5.91 -3.65 -10.60
N LEU A 164 -5.43 -4.81 -10.16
CA LEU A 164 -5.40 -5.19 -8.75
C LEU A 164 -4.55 -4.23 -7.92
N ALA A 165 -3.31 -3.96 -8.36
CA ALA A 165 -2.43 -3.00 -7.69
C ALA A 165 -3.06 -1.60 -7.61
N ALA A 166 -3.68 -1.12 -8.70
CA ALA A 166 -4.36 0.17 -8.69
C ALA A 166 -5.50 0.20 -7.66
N SER A 167 -6.33 -0.85 -7.59
CA SER A 167 -7.46 -0.96 -6.66
C SER A 167 -7.00 -1.06 -5.20
N GLU A 168 -6.10 -1.98 -4.89
CA GLU A 168 -5.61 -2.19 -3.52
C GLU A 168 -4.84 -0.98 -3.00
N ASN A 169 -4.00 -0.34 -3.83
CA ASN A 169 -3.28 0.86 -3.41
C ASN A 169 -4.23 2.06 -3.20
N ALA A 170 -5.30 2.16 -3.99
CA ALA A 170 -6.32 3.19 -3.77
C ALA A 170 -7.08 2.96 -2.45
N ALA A 171 -7.45 1.71 -2.16
CA ALA A 171 -8.11 1.34 -0.90
C ALA A 171 -7.18 1.57 0.31
N ALA A 172 -5.92 1.13 0.22
CA ALA A 172 -4.90 1.36 1.24
C ALA A 172 -4.67 2.85 1.48
N ALA A 173 -4.66 3.68 0.43
CA ALA A 173 -4.52 5.13 0.56
C ALA A 173 -5.73 5.78 1.22
N ALA A 174 -6.95 5.35 0.89
CA ALA A 174 -8.16 5.84 1.56
C ALA A 174 -8.13 5.52 3.06
N GLU A 175 -7.74 4.29 3.42
CA GLU A 175 -7.63 3.84 4.81
C GLU A 175 -6.56 4.61 5.59
N ALA A 176 -5.37 4.78 5.02
CA ALA A 176 -4.28 5.58 5.60
C ALA A 176 -4.68 7.05 5.81
N LEU A 177 -5.44 7.65 4.87
CA LEU A 177 -5.95 9.01 5.03
C LEU A 177 -6.98 9.14 6.17
N VAL A 178 -7.79 8.11 6.41
CA VAL A 178 -8.72 8.09 7.56
C VAL A 178 -7.93 8.11 8.86
N GLU A 179 -6.90 7.27 8.97
CA GLU A 179 -6.05 7.22 10.18
C GLU A 179 -5.32 8.53 10.42
N TYR A 180 -4.75 9.14 9.37
CA TYR A 180 -4.12 10.46 9.45
C TYR A 180 -5.10 11.54 9.93
N ARG A 181 -6.32 11.59 9.35
CA ARG A 181 -7.35 12.58 9.72
C ARG A 181 -7.76 12.43 11.18
N ARG A 182 -8.00 11.20 11.62
CA ARG A 182 -8.38 10.89 13.00
C ARG A 182 -7.34 11.43 13.98
N GLY A 183 -6.07 11.09 13.76
CA GLY A 183 -4.99 11.56 14.63
C GLY A 183 -4.78 13.07 14.64
N MET A 184 -4.96 13.73 13.49
CA MET A 184 -4.84 15.20 13.42
C MET A 184 -6.02 15.94 14.07
N GLN A 185 -7.19 15.30 14.22
CA GLN A 185 -8.33 15.87 14.94
C GLN A 185 -8.13 15.90 16.45
N ASP A 186 -7.29 15.01 16.99
CA ASP A 186 -7.01 14.91 18.44
C ASP A 186 -5.97 15.95 18.91
N VAL A 187 -5.45 16.79 18.02
CA VAL A 187 -4.49 17.85 18.36
C VAL A 187 -5.23 18.99 19.08
N VAL A 188 -4.78 19.33 20.28
CA VAL A 188 -5.34 20.44 21.06
C VAL A 188 -4.95 21.77 20.42
N LEU A 189 -5.92 22.64 20.19
CA LEU A 189 -5.71 23.97 19.59
C LEU A 189 -6.02 25.09 20.61
N PRO A 190 -5.33 26.24 20.56
CA PRO A 190 -4.23 26.53 19.64
C PRO A 190 -2.91 25.88 20.06
N ALA A 191 -2.23 25.29 19.09
CA ALA A 191 -0.91 24.69 19.21
C ALA A 191 0.17 25.58 18.59
N GLU A 192 1.38 25.47 19.13
CA GLU A 192 2.58 26.09 18.55
C GLU A 192 3.01 25.36 17.26
N GLN A 193 3.76 26.06 16.40
CA GLN A 193 4.16 25.51 15.09
C GLN A 193 4.95 24.20 15.21
N HIS A 194 5.77 24.06 16.25
CA HIS A 194 6.56 22.85 16.49
C HIS A 194 5.66 21.67 16.89
N GLU A 195 4.68 21.88 17.76
CA GLU A 195 3.71 20.86 18.20
C GLU A 195 2.86 20.35 17.03
N LEU A 196 2.38 21.27 16.17
CA LEU A 196 1.68 20.89 14.93
C LEU A 196 2.56 20.05 13.99
N SER A 197 3.84 20.40 13.89
CA SER A 197 4.79 19.69 13.02
C SER A 197 5.11 18.30 13.57
N GLU A 198 5.28 18.16 14.88
CA GLU A 198 5.46 16.86 15.54
C GLU A 198 4.24 15.96 15.40
N ALA A 199 3.04 16.49 15.63
CA ALA A 199 1.79 15.76 15.45
C ALA A 199 1.63 15.31 13.99
N HIS A 200 1.87 16.20 13.03
CA HIS A 200 1.85 15.87 11.61
C HIS A 200 2.81 14.71 11.28
N ASN A 201 4.07 14.80 11.71
CA ASN A 201 5.08 13.79 11.41
C ASN A 201 4.70 12.43 12.00
N ARG A 202 4.24 12.41 13.25
CA ARG A 202 3.78 11.19 13.94
C ARG A 202 2.64 10.52 13.17
N TRP A 203 1.59 11.28 12.86
CA TRP A 203 0.40 10.71 12.22
C TRP A 203 0.63 10.38 10.74
N LEU A 204 1.51 11.09 10.06
CA LEU A 204 1.94 10.73 8.71
C LEU A 204 2.70 9.40 8.71
N GLN A 205 3.61 9.18 9.68
CA GLN A 205 4.31 7.91 9.82
C GLN A 205 3.34 6.75 10.10
N GLN A 206 2.36 6.96 10.97
CA GLN A 206 1.34 5.95 11.27
C GLN A 206 0.48 5.62 10.04
N ALA A 207 0.04 6.64 9.30
CA ALA A 207 -0.71 6.45 8.06
C ALA A 207 0.11 5.73 6.98
N LEU A 208 1.41 6.01 6.87
CA LEU A 208 2.30 5.29 5.96
C LEU A 208 2.45 3.82 6.37
N ALA A 209 2.51 3.51 7.67
CA ALA A 209 2.54 2.13 8.15
C ALA A 209 1.26 1.37 7.76
N VAL A 210 0.09 1.99 7.93
CA VAL A 210 -1.21 1.43 7.48
C VAL A 210 -1.22 1.20 5.98
N PHE A 211 -0.75 2.17 5.20
CA PHE A 211 -0.64 2.04 3.76
C PHE A 211 0.26 0.86 3.38
N HIS A 212 1.49 0.80 3.90
CA HIS A 212 2.46 -0.25 3.56
C HIS A 212 2.02 -1.66 3.93
N HIS A 213 1.16 -1.82 4.94
CA HIS A 213 0.62 -3.11 5.31
C HIS A 213 -0.32 -3.70 4.24
N ARG A 214 -1.01 -2.84 3.49
CA ARG A 214 -2.03 -3.25 2.50
C ARG A 214 -1.60 -2.98 1.05
N ALA A 215 -0.75 -1.99 0.84
CA ALA A 215 -0.29 -1.58 -0.47
C ALA A 215 0.41 -2.74 -1.19
N PHE A 216 0.16 -2.81 -2.49
CA PHE A 216 0.59 -3.89 -3.34
C PHE A 216 1.05 -3.32 -4.69
N ARG A 217 2.34 -3.52 -5.02
CA ARG A 217 2.98 -3.06 -6.28
C ARG A 217 2.65 -1.60 -6.65
N ASP A 218 2.81 -0.67 -5.71
CA ASP A 218 2.75 0.77 -6.00
C ASP A 218 3.98 1.20 -6.81
N ARG A 219 3.97 0.89 -8.12
CA ARG A 219 5.06 1.21 -9.04
C ARG A 219 5.33 2.72 -9.01
N ASP A 220 6.61 3.08 -8.92
CA ASP A 220 7.12 4.45 -8.78
C ASP A 220 6.57 5.21 -7.56
N GLN A 221 6.03 4.50 -6.56
CA GLN A 221 5.49 5.09 -5.32
C GLN A 221 4.40 6.13 -5.59
N GLN A 222 3.65 6.02 -6.69
CA GLN A 222 2.69 7.04 -7.11
C GLN A 222 1.59 7.27 -6.08
N GLN A 223 1.07 6.21 -5.46
CA GLN A 223 0.02 6.32 -4.44
C GLN A 223 0.60 6.78 -3.10
N GLN A 224 1.79 6.29 -2.73
CA GLN A 224 2.52 6.80 -1.57
C GLN A 224 2.83 8.30 -1.70
N LEU A 225 3.26 8.77 -2.87
CA LEU A 225 3.48 10.19 -3.15
C LEU A 225 2.18 10.98 -3.06
N LYS A 226 1.06 10.46 -3.59
CA LYS A 226 -0.26 11.09 -3.43
C LYS A 226 -0.68 11.18 -1.97
N LEU A 227 -0.47 10.13 -1.18
CA LEU A 227 -0.68 10.12 0.27
C LEU A 227 0.14 11.19 0.97
N MET A 228 1.45 11.24 0.69
CA MET A 228 2.35 12.24 1.23
C MET A 228 1.93 13.64 0.83
N VAL A 229 1.55 13.88 -0.43
CA VAL A 229 1.13 15.19 -0.95
C VAL A 229 -0.22 15.61 -0.36
N CYS A 230 -1.19 14.71 -0.24
CA CYS A 230 -2.49 15.02 0.37
C CYS A 230 -2.36 15.17 1.91
N GLY A 231 -1.33 14.58 2.52
CA GLY A 231 -0.97 14.78 3.93
C GLY A 231 -0.11 16.01 4.22
N SER A 232 0.78 16.45 3.31
CA SER A 232 1.87 17.40 3.62
C SER A 232 2.07 18.60 2.68
N ALA A 233 1.50 18.64 1.47
CA ALA A 233 1.94 19.61 0.46
C ALA A 233 1.22 20.98 0.49
N PRO A 234 1.96 22.08 0.24
CA PRO A 234 1.42 23.42 0.11
C PRO A 234 0.70 23.71 -1.22
N ARG A 235 0.65 22.83 -2.24
CA ARG A 235 -0.05 23.10 -3.53
C ARG A 235 -1.04 22.00 -3.95
N ALA A 236 -2.18 22.41 -4.51
CA ALA A 236 -3.37 21.58 -4.64
C ALA A 236 -3.24 20.62 -5.81
N LEU A 237 -3.47 19.33 -5.58
CA LEU A 237 -3.92 18.40 -6.61
C LEU A 237 -5.45 18.37 -6.55
N ALA A 238 -6.09 18.45 -7.73
CA ALA A 238 -7.54 18.45 -7.83
C ALA A 238 -8.13 17.17 -7.21
N GLY A 239 -9.14 17.32 -6.33
CA GLY A 239 -9.90 16.21 -5.75
C GLY A 239 -9.48 15.70 -4.37
N CYS A 240 -8.36 16.17 -3.78
CA CYS A 240 -7.97 15.81 -2.41
C CYS A 240 -8.48 16.82 -1.37
N SER A 241 -9.29 16.39 -0.41
CA SER A 241 -9.50 17.12 0.84
C SER A 241 -8.21 17.06 1.67
N ARG A 242 -7.66 18.22 2.04
CA ARG A 242 -6.32 18.36 2.64
C ARG A 242 -6.45 18.50 4.15
N PRO A 243 -6.24 17.43 4.93
CA PRO A 243 -6.54 17.48 6.35
C PRO A 243 -5.59 18.41 7.11
N ARG A 244 -4.31 18.47 6.68
CA ARG A 244 -3.33 19.38 7.27
C ARG A 244 -3.72 20.85 7.10
N ARG A 245 -4.16 21.26 5.91
CA ARG A 245 -4.62 22.65 5.69
C ARG A 245 -5.86 22.99 6.51
N GLY A 246 -6.77 22.03 6.69
CA GLY A 246 -7.92 22.20 7.58
C GLY A 246 -7.46 22.45 9.02
N ALA A 247 -6.55 21.59 9.52
CA ALA A 247 -5.98 21.73 10.86
C ALA A 247 -5.20 23.04 11.05
N ASP A 248 -4.39 23.45 10.07
CA ASP A 248 -3.65 24.72 10.12
C ASP A 248 -4.62 25.92 10.19
N ALA A 249 -5.67 25.93 9.36
CA ALA A 249 -6.67 27.01 9.37
C ALA A 249 -7.44 27.07 10.69
N GLN A 250 -7.85 25.91 11.22
CA GLN A 250 -8.49 25.81 12.53
C GLN A 250 -7.55 26.28 13.65
N ASN A 251 -6.25 25.97 13.56
CA ASN A 251 -5.26 26.44 14.51
C ASN A 251 -5.05 27.95 14.47
N GLU A 252 -4.98 28.53 13.26
CA GLU A 252 -4.88 29.98 13.12
C GLU A 252 -6.09 30.70 13.72
N GLU A 253 -7.30 30.20 13.51
CA GLU A 253 -8.52 30.76 14.08
C GLU A 253 -8.57 30.64 15.61
N ALA A 254 -8.22 29.46 16.15
CA ALA A 254 -8.12 29.25 17.59
C ALA A 254 -7.04 30.15 18.21
N SER A 255 -5.90 30.32 17.52
CA SER A 255 -4.80 31.17 17.97
C SER A 255 -5.21 32.63 18.03
N ARG A 256 -5.90 33.13 17.00
CA ARG A 256 -6.44 34.51 17.01
C ARG A 256 -7.41 34.73 18.16
N THR A 257 -8.37 33.82 18.33
CA THR A 257 -9.38 33.90 19.40
C THR A 257 -8.70 33.96 20.77
N ARG A 258 -7.77 33.03 21.03
CA ARG A 258 -7.03 32.97 22.29
C ARG A 258 -6.18 34.22 22.54
N CYS A 259 -5.48 34.72 21.51
CA CYS A 259 -4.67 35.92 21.62
C CYS A 259 -5.54 37.16 21.92
N TRP A 260 -6.69 37.27 21.25
CA TRP A 260 -7.64 38.35 21.48
C TRP A 260 -8.19 38.35 22.91
N GLU A 261 -8.66 37.19 23.40
CA GLU A 261 -9.15 37.03 24.78
C GLU A 261 -8.08 37.38 25.81
N LEU A 262 -6.85 36.87 25.62
CA LEU A 262 -5.72 37.12 26.50
C LEU A 262 -5.33 38.60 26.52
N LEU A 263 -5.26 39.24 25.35
CA LEU A 263 -4.97 40.68 25.27
C LEU A 263 -6.05 41.51 25.95
N ALA A 264 -7.33 41.17 25.76
CA ALA A 264 -8.44 41.84 26.42
C ALA A 264 -8.38 41.69 27.95
N GLU A 265 -8.01 40.50 28.45
CA GLU A 265 -7.83 40.26 29.88
C GLU A 265 -6.66 41.07 30.46
N LEU A 266 -5.48 40.98 29.82
CA LEU A 266 -4.27 41.66 30.27
C LEU A 266 -4.36 43.19 30.15
N ALA A 267 -5.20 43.70 29.23
CA ALA A 267 -5.42 45.13 29.06
C ALA A 267 -6.34 45.74 30.13
N ARG A 268 -7.12 44.95 30.89
CA ARG A 268 -8.09 45.48 31.86
C ARG A 268 -7.51 46.49 32.85
N PRO A 269 -6.35 46.27 33.49
CA PRO A 269 -5.79 47.25 34.42
C PRO A 269 -5.40 48.56 33.73
N LEU A 270 -4.78 48.47 32.55
CA LEU A 270 -4.39 49.62 31.74
C LEU A 270 -5.63 50.45 31.34
N GLU A 271 -6.69 49.77 30.89
CA GLU A 271 -7.95 50.39 30.46
C GLU A 271 -8.73 51.00 31.62
N ALA A 272 -8.72 50.38 32.80
CA ALA A 272 -9.31 50.93 34.01
C ALA A 272 -8.57 52.22 34.43
N ASN A 273 -7.24 52.20 34.43
CA ASN A 273 -6.41 53.38 34.72
C ASN A 273 -6.66 54.51 33.71
N LEU A 274 -6.83 54.17 32.43
CA LEU A 274 -7.18 55.14 31.38
C LEU A 274 -8.56 55.77 31.64
N ALA A 275 -9.58 54.94 31.91
CA ALA A 275 -10.95 55.40 32.13
C ALA A 275 -11.10 56.28 33.39
N GLN A 276 -10.30 56.02 34.41
CA GLN A 276 -10.25 56.81 35.65
C GLN A 276 -9.40 58.08 35.52
N GLY A 277 -8.75 58.31 34.38
CA GLY A 277 -7.86 59.44 34.18
C GLY A 277 -6.56 59.37 35.00
N ALA A 278 -6.10 58.17 35.38
CA ALA A 278 -4.91 58.00 36.22
C ALA A 278 -3.62 58.54 35.57
N TYR A 279 -3.59 58.64 34.23
CA TYR A 279 -2.46 59.18 33.48
C TYR A 279 -2.57 60.69 33.20
N ALA A 280 -3.63 61.35 33.69
CA ALA A 280 -3.92 62.76 33.45
C ALA A 280 -3.17 63.71 34.41
N GLN A 281 -1.89 63.42 34.68
CA GLN A 281 -1.05 64.10 35.67
C GLN A 281 0.39 64.22 35.14
N PRO A 282 1.23 65.14 35.66
CA PRO A 282 2.65 65.20 35.31
C PRO A 282 3.34 63.85 35.48
N GLY A 283 4.10 63.39 34.48
CA GLY A 283 4.71 62.04 34.46
C GLY A 283 3.75 60.88 34.13
N GLY A 284 2.47 61.13 33.90
CA GLY A 284 1.47 60.10 33.55
C GLY A 284 1.78 59.36 32.23
N TYR A 285 2.51 60.00 31.32
CA TYR A 285 3.02 59.38 30.11
C TYR A 285 3.99 58.23 30.39
N HIS A 286 4.95 58.42 31.29
CA HIS A 286 5.88 57.37 31.70
C HIS A 286 5.16 56.22 32.41
N ALA A 287 4.14 56.54 33.22
CA ALA A 287 3.30 55.53 33.86
C ALA A 287 2.51 54.70 32.83
N TYR A 288 1.93 55.34 31.80
CA TYR A 288 1.25 54.63 30.70
C TYR A 288 2.21 53.73 29.91
N GLN A 289 3.41 54.23 29.60
CA GLN A 289 4.43 53.42 28.92
C GLN A 289 4.83 52.19 29.75
N ALA A 290 5.00 52.34 31.07
CA ALA A 290 5.31 51.24 31.96
C ALA A 290 4.19 50.20 32.03
N ASP A 291 2.92 50.63 32.11
CA ASP A 291 1.77 49.72 32.13
C ASP A 291 1.59 49.00 30.79
N ARG A 292 1.82 49.70 29.67
CA ARG A 292 1.83 49.09 28.34
C ARG A 292 2.96 48.05 28.22
N GLN A 293 4.15 48.34 28.73
CA GLN A 293 5.27 47.41 28.70
C GLN A 293 4.98 46.17 29.56
N ARG A 294 4.39 46.35 30.75
CA ARG A 294 3.92 45.25 31.60
C ARG A 294 2.92 44.34 30.90
N LEU A 295 1.97 44.91 30.15
CA LEU A 295 1.03 44.15 29.33
C LEU A 295 1.77 43.32 28.27
N VAL A 296 2.71 43.94 27.52
CA VAL A 296 3.50 43.26 26.49
C VAL A 296 4.30 42.10 27.07
N ASP A 297 4.95 42.30 28.21
CA ASP A 297 5.78 41.28 28.84
C ASP A 297 4.91 40.13 29.38
N ALA A 298 3.80 40.44 30.06
CA ALA A 298 2.83 39.44 30.50
C ALA A 298 2.25 38.62 29.34
N TYR A 299 1.96 39.26 28.21
CA TYR A 299 1.49 38.56 27.01
C TYR A 299 2.57 37.66 26.42
N ARG A 300 3.83 38.11 26.38
CA ARG A 300 4.95 37.32 25.86
C ARG A 300 5.17 36.05 26.69
N GLU A 301 5.05 36.15 28.02
CA GLU A 301 5.23 35.04 28.96
C GLU A 301 4.07 34.03 28.97
N ALA A 302 2.86 34.43 28.61
CA ALA A 302 1.70 33.55 28.64
C ALA A 302 1.85 32.33 27.70
N PRO A 303 1.58 31.09 28.14
CA PRO A 303 1.65 29.91 27.26
C PRO A 303 0.43 29.79 26.33
N ASN A 304 0.51 28.87 25.37
CA ASN A 304 -0.61 28.41 24.53
C ASN A 304 -1.29 29.52 23.74
N LYS A 305 -0.50 30.36 23.06
CA LYS A 305 -1.01 31.44 22.21
C LYS A 305 -1.15 30.98 20.76
N GLY A 306 -0.32 30.03 20.33
CA GLY A 306 -0.31 29.48 18.99
C GLY A 306 0.34 30.42 17.97
N THR A 307 0.20 30.04 16.70
CA THR A 307 1.00 30.60 15.59
C THR A 307 0.75 32.08 15.29
N LYS A 308 -0.37 32.66 15.74
CA LYS A 308 -0.75 34.06 15.48
C LYS A 308 -0.36 35.04 16.57
N ALA A 309 0.32 34.58 17.63
CA ALA A 309 0.68 35.40 18.78
C ALA A 309 1.43 36.71 18.42
N GLN A 310 2.39 36.65 17.50
CA GLN A 310 3.19 37.81 17.07
C GLN A 310 2.40 38.78 16.17
N GLU A 311 1.52 38.26 15.31
CA GLU A 311 0.67 39.08 14.44
C GLU A 311 -0.33 39.87 15.29
N GLU A 312 -1.00 39.20 16.23
CA GLU A 312 -2.05 39.81 17.06
C GLU A 312 -1.50 40.83 18.07
N ILE A 313 -0.36 40.56 18.72
CA ILE A 313 0.26 41.56 19.61
C ILE A 313 0.70 42.79 18.84
N LYS A 314 1.27 42.63 17.64
CA LYS A 314 1.68 43.77 16.81
C LYS A 314 0.47 44.65 16.47
N ARG A 315 -0.62 44.02 16.02
CA ARG A 315 -1.87 44.71 15.69
C ARG A 315 -2.46 45.45 16.90
N ALA A 316 -2.46 44.81 18.07
CA ALA A 316 -2.93 45.43 19.31
C ALA A 316 -2.06 46.62 19.74
N MET A 317 -0.74 46.49 19.63
CA MET A 317 0.19 47.58 19.97
C MET A 317 0.08 48.76 19.01
N GLU A 318 -0.15 48.53 17.72
CA GLU A 318 -0.44 49.59 16.75
C GLU A 318 -1.71 50.38 17.13
N ALA A 319 -2.78 49.68 17.53
CA ALA A 319 -4.00 50.33 18.01
C ALA A 319 -3.78 51.15 19.29
N LYS A 320 -3.02 50.62 20.26
CA LYS A 320 -2.68 51.32 21.51
C LYS A 320 -1.70 52.49 21.30
N MET A 321 -0.88 52.46 20.25
CA MET A 321 -0.03 53.59 19.84
C MET A 321 -0.87 54.75 19.29
N GLN A 322 -1.90 54.46 18.49
CA GLN A 322 -2.83 55.50 18.03
C GLN A 322 -3.62 56.12 19.19
N GLU A 323 -4.02 55.30 20.17
CA GLU A 323 -4.66 55.78 21.40
C GLU A 323 -3.71 56.68 22.21
N GLN A 324 -2.43 56.30 22.32
CA GLN A 324 -1.37 57.10 22.95
C GLN A 324 -1.18 58.47 22.27
N GLU A 325 -1.11 58.53 20.93
CA GLU A 325 -0.97 59.79 20.19
C GLU A 325 -2.18 60.72 20.40
N ARG A 326 -3.38 60.16 20.54
CA ARG A 326 -4.60 60.93 20.84
C ARG A 326 -4.54 61.55 22.23
N LEU A 327 -4.06 60.80 23.22
CA LEU A 327 -3.89 61.29 24.59
C LEU A 327 -2.86 62.42 24.68
N LEU A 328 -1.74 62.30 23.96
CA LEU A 328 -0.72 63.37 23.88
C LEU A 328 -1.27 64.68 23.30
N LYS A 329 -2.14 64.61 22.29
CA LYS A 329 -2.80 65.78 21.69
C LYS A 329 -3.84 66.45 22.61
N GLN A 330 -4.32 65.76 23.63
CA GLN A 330 -5.33 66.26 24.58
C GLN A 330 -4.73 67.04 25.76
N GLY A 331 -3.42 67.31 25.76
CA GLY A 331 -2.79 68.27 26.68
C GLY A 331 -2.14 67.68 27.93
N PHE A 332 -1.79 66.40 27.92
CA PHE A 332 -0.89 65.82 28.92
C PHE A 332 0.56 66.11 28.52
N SER A 333 1.01 67.35 28.79
CA SER A 333 2.42 67.73 28.67
C SER A 333 3.27 66.98 29.69
N GLU A 334 4.51 66.65 29.29
CA GLU A 334 5.54 65.91 30.04
C GLU A 334 5.54 66.06 31.56
#